data_AF-A0A1R1XRA6-F1
#
_entry.id   AF-A0A1R1XRA6-F1
#
_cell.length_a   1.000
_cell.length_b   1.000
_cell.length_c   1.000
_cell.angle_alpha   90.00
_cell.angle_beta   90.00
_cell.angle_gamma   90.00
#
_symmetry.space_group_name_H-M   'P 1'
#
loop_
_entity.id
_entity.type
_entity.pdbx_description
1 polymer ?
#
loop_
_entity_poly.entity_id
_entity_poly.type
_entity_poly.pdbx_seq_one_letter_code
_entity_poly.pdbx_strand_id
1 'polypeptide(L)'
;MENYERISSLDSKTRDLVDAGYKIPALVDALCYLVNRSIADYSTSIIIEFDFERFILIVKDNGAGLSQSDIANIEKNEGFGLF
;
A
#
# COMPACT_ATOMS: atom_id res chain seq x y z
N MET A 1 39.01 22.39 8.47
CA MET A 1 37.80 22.74 7.70
C MET A 1 36.88 21.53 7.79
N GLU A 2 35.82 21.62 8.56
CA GLU A 2 34.79 20.58 8.61
C GLU A 2 33.91 20.74 7.36
N ASN A 3 33.82 19.70 6.55
CA ASN A 3 32.90 19.66 5.42
C ASN A 3 31.49 19.46 5.99
N TYR A 4 30.73 20.56 6.11
CA TYR A 4 29.30 20.46 6.36
C TYR A 4 28.63 19.92 5.10
N GLU A 5 28.15 18.67 5.14
CA GLU A 5 27.25 18.15 4.11
C GLU A 5 25.97 18.99 4.12
N ARG A 6 25.67 19.65 2.99
CA ARG A 6 24.41 20.35 2.80
C ARG A 6 23.28 19.32 2.79
N ILE A 7 22.39 19.40 3.78
CA ILE A 7 21.14 18.65 3.78
C ILE A 7 20.35 19.07 2.53
N SER A 8 20.16 18.12 1.62
CA SER A 8 19.30 18.29 0.43
C SER A 8 17.97 17.60 0.69
N SER A 9 16.90 18.11 0.07
CA SER A 9 15.59 17.46 0.16
C SER A 9 15.62 16.11 -0.53
N LEU A 10 15.09 15.08 0.12
CA LEU A 10 14.86 13.77 -0.50
C LEU A 10 13.98 13.91 -1.74
N ASP A 11 14.31 13.15 -2.79
CA ASP A 11 13.42 12.97 -3.93
C ASP A 11 12.09 12.35 -3.47
N SER A 12 11.02 12.64 -4.22
CA SER A 12 9.66 12.24 -3.83
C SER A 12 9.55 10.72 -3.67
N LYS A 13 10.16 9.95 -4.57
CA LYS A 13 10.08 8.49 -4.54
C LYS A 13 10.74 7.91 -3.30
N THR A 14 11.94 8.36 -2.93
CA THR A 14 12.60 7.92 -1.71
C THR A 14 11.80 8.31 -0.47
N ARG A 15 11.21 9.51 -0.46
CA ARG A 15 10.33 9.95 0.64
C ARG A 15 9.10 9.05 0.77
N ASP A 16 8.43 8.75 -0.34
CA ASP A 16 7.24 7.91 -0.36
C ASP A 16 7.56 6.49 0.12
N LEU A 17 8.70 5.93 -0.26
CA LEU A 17 9.16 4.62 0.21
C LEU A 17 9.47 4.62 1.72
N VAL A 18 10.11 5.68 2.22
CA VAL A 18 10.37 5.84 3.66
C VAL A 18 9.06 5.96 4.43
N ASP A 19 8.15 6.81 3.98
CA ASP A 19 6.83 7.01 4.59
C ASP A 19 6.00 5.72 4.58
N ALA A 20 6.06 4.95 3.48
CA ALA A 20 5.39 3.65 3.39
C ALA A 20 5.95 2.65 4.41
N GLY A 21 7.27 2.60 4.58
CA GLY A 21 7.92 1.74 5.57
C GLY A 21 7.56 2.10 7.02
N TYR A 22 7.33 3.39 7.31
CA TYR A 22 6.83 3.81 8.63
C TYR A 22 5.35 3.48 8.85
N LYS A 23 4.54 3.53 7.78
CA LYS A 23 3.09 3.25 7.86
C LYS A 23 2.78 1.76 7.93
N ILE A 24 3.54 0.93 7.22
CA ILE A 24 3.36 -0.53 7.16
C ILE A 24 4.72 -1.19 7.45
N PRO A 25 5.12 -1.26 8.74
CA PRO A 25 6.44 -1.75 9.14
C PRO A 25 6.64 -3.26 8.89
N ALA A 26 5.58 -4.04 8.99
CA ALA A 26 5.62 -5.48 8.82
C ALA A 26 4.47 -5.99 7.93
N LEU A 27 4.65 -7.20 7.41
CA LEU A 27 3.65 -7.90 6.62
C LEU A 27 2.30 -8.04 7.36
N VAL A 28 2.36 -8.28 8.68
CA VAL A 28 1.16 -8.39 9.51
C VAL A 28 0.38 -7.08 9.56
N ASP A 29 1.05 -5.92 9.49
CA ASP A 29 0.38 -4.62 9.44
C ASP A 29 -0.35 -4.43 8.11
N ALA A 30 0.27 -4.86 7.00
CA ALA A 30 -0.37 -4.87 5.69
C ALA A 30 -1.63 -5.76 5.69
N LEU A 31 -1.52 -6.97 6.26
CA LEU A 31 -2.65 -7.88 6.39
C LEU A 31 -3.78 -7.28 7.24
N CYS A 32 -3.46 -6.76 8.42
CA CYS A 32 -4.43 -6.12 9.30
C CYS A 32 -5.14 -4.95 8.61
N TYR A 33 -4.38 -4.11 7.88
CA TYR A 33 -4.95 -3.00 7.13
C TYR A 33 -5.96 -3.49 6.09
N LEU A 34 -5.59 -4.48 5.27
CA LEU A 34 -6.46 -5.03 4.22
C LEU A 34 -7.71 -5.70 4.79
N VAL A 35 -7.57 -6.52 5.83
CA VAL A 35 -8.71 -7.18 6.49
C VAL A 35 -9.68 -6.17 7.11
N ASN A 36 -9.15 -5.16 7.81
CA ASN A 36 -9.98 -4.09 8.37
C ASN A 36 -10.74 -3.32 7.28
N ARG A 37 -10.11 -3.14 6.12
CA ARG A 37 -10.77 -2.50 4.97
C ARG A 37 -11.91 -3.36 4.43
N SER A 38 -11.69 -4.67 4.26
CA SER A 38 -12.75 -5.61 3.83
C SER A 38 -13.92 -5.63 4.82
N ILE A 39 -13.66 -5.62 6.13
CA ILE A 39 -14.71 -5.54 7.17
C ILE A 39 -15.49 -4.23 7.08
N ALA A 40 -14.79 -3.10 6.91
CA ALA A 40 -15.42 -1.80 6.74
C ALA A 40 -16.29 -1.71 5.47
N ASP A 41 -16.00 -2.56 4.48
CA ASP A 41 -16.74 -2.70 3.23
C ASP A 41 -17.86 -3.76 3.30
N TYR A 42 -18.26 -4.14 4.52
CA TYR A 42 -19.35 -5.09 4.80
C TYR A 42 -19.12 -6.50 4.25
N SER A 43 -17.86 -6.91 4.07
CA SER A 43 -17.51 -8.27 3.66
C SER A 43 -18.02 -9.31 4.66
N THR A 44 -18.55 -10.41 4.14
CA THR A 44 -19.01 -11.56 4.95
C THR A 44 -18.12 -12.78 4.80
N SER A 45 -17.24 -12.77 3.79
CA SER A 45 -16.22 -13.78 3.54
C SER A 45 -14.93 -13.09 3.12
N ILE A 46 -13.82 -13.48 3.75
CA ILE A 46 -12.49 -12.98 3.45
C ILE A 46 -11.57 -14.21 3.32
N ILE A 47 -10.86 -14.29 2.19
CA ILE A 47 -9.87 -15.34 1.89
C ILE A 47 -8.49 -14.69 1.89
N ILE A 48 -7.57 -15.28 2.65
CA ILE A 48 -6.19 -14.82 2.76
C ILE A 48 -5.28 -15.90 2.20
N GLU A 49 -4.48 -15.54 1.19
CA GLU A 49 -3.47 -16.40 0.58
C GLU A 49 -2.10 -15.73 0.74
N PHE A 50 -1.08 -16.50 1.15
CA PHE A 50 0.28 -15.99 1.27
C PHE A 50 1.28 -16.93 0.59
N ASP A 51 2.09 -16.37 -0.30
CA ASP A 51 3.23 -17.04 -0.92
C ASP A 51 4.51 -16.57 -0.21
N PHE A 52 5.06 -17.43 0.66
CA PHE A 52 6.26 -17.14 1.44
C PHE A 52 7.53 -17.07 0.58
N GLU A 53 7.59 -17.78 -0.55
CA GLU A 53 8.76 -17.80 -1.41
C GLU A 53 8.88 -16.48 -2.18
N ARG A 54 7.74 -15.96 -2.64
CA ARG A 54 7.67 -14.71 -3.41
C ARG A 54 7.36 -13.48 -2.59
N PHE A 55 7.05 -13.67 -1.31
CA PHE A 55 6.61 -12.61 -0.39
C PHE A 55 5.37 -11.85 -0.92
N ILE A 56 4.38 -12.61 -1.40
CA ILE A 56 3.13 -12.07 -1.96
C ILE A 56 1.98 -12.34 -1.01
N LEU A 57 1.28 -11.28 -0.61
CA LEU A 57 0.05 -11.33 0.14
C LEU A 57 -1.14 -11.04 -0.77
N ILE A 58 -2.14 -11.93 -0.76
CA ILE A 58 -3.39 -11.76 -1.49
C ILE A 58 -4.54 -11.82 -0.49
N VAL A 59 -5.36 -10.77 -0.46
CA VAL A 59 -6.61 -10.70 0.31
C VAL A 59 -7.75 -10.55 -0.67
N LYS A 60 -8.71 -11.49 -0.64
CA LYS A 60 -9.93 -11.47 -1.45
C LYS A 60 -11.12 -11.37 -0.52
N ASP A 61 -12.08 -10.53 -0.85
CA ASP A 61 -13.32 -10.41 -0.10
C ASP A 61 -14.53 -10.30 -1.02
N ASN A 62 -15.72 -10.37 -0.43
CA ASN A 62 -17.00 -10.23 -1.11
C ASN A 62 -17.77 -8.97 -0.64
N GLY A 63 -17.05 -7.92 -0.27
CA GLY A 63 -17.62 -6.62 0.11
C GLY A 63 -18.31 -5.90 -1.05
N ALA A 64 -18.68 -4.65 -0.80
CA ALA A 64 -19.32 -3.79 -1.81
C ALA A 64 -18.39 -3.50 -3.01
N GLY A 65 -17.08 -3.62 -2.82
CA GLY A 65 -16.06 -3.37 -3.83
C GLY A 65 -15.80 -1.88 -4.04
N LEU A 66 -14.96 -1.56 -5.02
CA LEU A 66 -14.65 -0.19 -5.40
C LEU A 66 -15.46 0.22 -6.63
N SER A 67 -15.94 1.46 -6.65
CA SER A 67 -16.55 2.03 -7.85
C SER A 67 -15.48 2.26 -8.92
N GLN A 68 -15.89 2.32 -10.19
CA GLN A 68 -14.97 2.61 -11.30
C GLN A 68 -14.26 3.98 -11.13
N SER A 69 -14.94 4.95 -10.52
CA SER A 69 -14.35 6.25 -10.17
C SER A 69 -13.28 6.14 -9.10
N ASP A 70 -13.46 5.29 -8.09
CA ASP A 70 -12.47 5.09 -7.03
C ASP A 70 -11.21 4.42 -7.60
N ILE A 71 -11.40 3.43 -8.47
CA ILE A 71 -10.29 2.77 -9.19
C ILE A 71 -9.50 3.80 -10.00
N ALA A 72 -10.17 4.63 -10.80
CA ALA A 72 -9.51 5.66 -11.60
C ALA A 72 -8.77 6.73 -10.76
N ASN A 73 -9.26 7.02 -9.54
CA ASN A 73 -8.61 7.95 -8.63
C ASN A 73 -7.38 7.34 -7.93
N ILE A 74 -7.41 6.04 -7.65
CA ILE A 74 -6.24 5.31 -7.14
C ILE A 74 -5.15 5.33 -8.22
N GLU A 75 -5.48 4.98 -9.47
CA GLU A 75 -4.53 4.98 -10.60
C GLU A 75 -3.89 6.36 -10.83
N LYS A 76 -4.65 7.45 -10.69
CA LYS A 76 -4.14 8.82 -10.84
C LYS A 76 -3.19 9.24 -9.71
N ASN A 77 -3.38 8.74 -8.50
CA ASN A 77 -2.56 9.08 -7.33
C ASN A 77 -1.27 8.25 -7.26
N GLU A 78 -1.19 7.10 -7.94
CA GLU A 78 -0.01 6.23 -7.91
C GLU A 78 1.06 6.55 -8.96
N GLY A 79 0.83 7.53 -9.86
CA GLY A 79 1.83 7.86 -10.89
C GLY A 79 2.25 6.68 -11.76
N PHE A 80 1.40 5.64 -11.86
CA PHE A 80 1.58 4.57 -12.84
C PHE A 80 1.21 5.11 -14.22
N GLY A 81 2.19 5.74 -14.87
CA GLY A 81 2.24 5.75 -16.32
C GLY A 81 2.38 4.32 -16.82
N LEU A 82 1.25 3.66 -17.09
CA LEU A 82 1.17 2.46 -17.89
C LEU A 82 0.22 2.71 -19.06
N PHE A 83 0.60 3.62 -19.95
CA PHE A 83 0.46 3.54 -21.41
C PHE A 83 1.54 4.43 -22.04
#